data_AF-A0A847CVE5-F1
#
_entry.id   AF-A0A847CVE5-F1
#
_cell.length_a   1.000
_cell.length_b   1.000
_cell.length_c   1.000
_cell.angle_alpha   90.00
_cell.angle_beta   90.00
_cell.angle_gamma   90.00
#
_symmetry.space_group_name_H-M   'P 1'
#
loop_
_entity.id
_entity.type
_entity.pdbx_description
1 polymer ?
#
loop_
_entity_poly.entity_id
_entity_poly.type
_entity_poly.pdbx_seq_one_letter_code
_entity_poly.pdbx_strand_id
1 'polypeptide(L)' 'EELIGSENIVPYQTMAGEDFSEFTKEIPACLFFVGMKNIEKNTHYPHHHPKFNIDEDALALGVEMHVRNTLRYLNDLEEV' A
#
# COMPACT_ATOMS: atom_id res chain seq x y z
N GLU A 1 3.03 10.84 4.15
CA GLU A 1 3.62 11.74 5.15
C GLU A 1 2.57 12.28 6.11
N GLU A 2 1.49 12.92 5.64
CA GLU A 2 0.43 13.44 6.55
C GLU A 2 -0.18 12.36 7.47
N LEU A 3 -0.50 11.18 6.92
CA LEU A 3 -1.15 10.11 7.70
C LEU A 3 -0.18 9.30 8.57
N ILE A 4 1.00 8.97 8.03
CA ILE A 4 1.92 8.00 8.63
C ILE A 4 3.27 8.58 9.06
N GLY A 5 3.51 9.88 8.90
CA GLY A 5 4.85 10.46 9.06
C GLY A 5 5.79 10.08 7.91
N SER A 6 6.94 10.76 7.81
CA SER A 6 7.95 10.46 6.78
C SER A 6 8.87 9.31 7.21
N GLU A 7 9.05 9.12 8.52
CA GLU A 7 9.83 8.07 9.14
C GLU A 7 9.29 6.66 8.90
N ASN A 8 7.98 6.53 8.61
CA ASN A 8 7.34 5.25 8.29
C ASN A 8 7.27 4.97 6.79
N ILE A 9 7.85 5.85 5.96
CA ILE A 9 8.01 5.61 4.52
C ILE A 9 9.43 5.07 4.30
N VAL A 10 9.50 3.78 3.98
CA VAL A 10 10.77 3.08 3.77
C VAL A 10 10.94 2.72 2.29
N PRO A 11 12.18 2.76 1.76
CA PRO A 11 12.44 2.27 0.41
C PRO A 11 12.12 0.78 0.32
N TYR A 12 11.38 0.40 -0.71
CA TYR A 12 11.04 -0.99 -1.01
C TYR A 12 11.28 -1.26 -2.49
N GLN A 13 11.99 -2.35 -2.78
CA GLN A 13 12.27 -2.81 -4.14
C GLN A 13 12.03 -4.32 -4.22
N THR A 14 11.38 -4.75 -5.30
CA THR A 14 11.10 -6.15 -5.57
C THR A 14 11.18 -6.41 -7.07
N MET A 15 11.55 -7.64 -7.44
CA MET A 15 11.50 -8.15 -8.82
C MET A 15 10.20 -8.91 -9.09
N ALA A 16 9.22 -8.87 -8.17
CA ALA A 16 7.92 -9.49 -8.36
C ALA A 16 7.22 -8.90 -9.60
N GLY A 17 6.68 -9.78 -10.44
CA GLY A 17 5.79 -9.38 -11.53
C GLY A 17 4.39 -9.11 -10.99
N GLU A 18 3.81 -7.97 -11.37
CA GLU A 18 2.49 -7.53 -10.95
C GLU A 18 1.70 -7.08 -12.18
N ASP A 19 0.51 -7.64 -12.39
CA ASP A 19 -0.31 -7.37 -13.57
C ASP A 19 -0.97 -5.98 -13.52
N PHE A 20 -0.97 -5.33 -12.34
CA PHE A 20 -1.34 -3.91 -12.20
C PHE A 20 -0.56 -3.00 -13.17
N SER A 21 0.66 -3.40 -13.55
CA SER A 21 1.46 -2.69 -14.55
C SER A 21 0.74 -2.50 -15.89
N GLU A 22 -0.20 -3.36 -16.27
CA GLU A 22 -1.00 -3.18 -17.49
C GLU A 22 -1.89 -1.93 -17.40
N PHE A 23 -2.48 -1.61 -16.24
CA PHE A 23 -3.28 -0.38 -16.07
C PHE A 23 -2.43 0.89 -16.23
N THR A 24 -1.18 0.85 -15.77
CA THR A 24 -0.26 2.00 -15.85
C THR A 24 0.12 2.38 -17.27
N LYS A 25 -0.11 1.50 -18.25
CA LYS A 25 0.13 1.77 -19.68
C LYS A 25 -0.98 2.62 -20.30
N GLU A 26 -2.20 2.54 -19.76
CA GLU A 26 -3.39 3.14 -20.34
C GLU A 26 -3.80 4.45 -19.63
N ILE A 27 -3.59 4.53 -18.32
CA ILE A 27 -3.99 5.68 -17.50
C ILE A 27 -2.91 6.02 -16.45
N PRO A 28 -2.85 7.28 -15.98
CA PRO A 28 -2.07 7.62 -14.80
C PRO A 28 -2.53 6.77 -13.61
N ALA A 29 -1.62 5.97 -13.07
CA ALA A 29 -1.92 5.01 -12.01
C ALA A 29 -0.83 5.03 -10.95
N CYS A 30 -1.20 4.60 -9.74
CA CYS A 30 -0.30 4.52 -8.59
C CYS A 30 -0.54 3.20 -7.86
N LEU A 31 0.54 2.43 -7.65
CA LEU A 31 0.57 1.26 -6.79
C LEU A 31 1.42 1.57 -5.57
N PHE A 32 0.93 1.28 -4.37
CA PHE A 32 1.66 1.45 -3.12
C PHE A 32 1.58 0.18 -2.27
N PHE A 33 2.60 -0.02 -1.45
CA PHE A 33 2.66 -1.13 -0.50
C PHE A 33 2.31 -0.65 0.91
N VAL A 34 1.53 -1.47 1.63
CA VAL A 34 1.24 -1.27 3.05
C VAL A 34 2.09 -2.24 3.85
N GLY A 35 2.94 -1.72 4.74
CA GLY A 35 3.83 -2.53 5.56
C GLY A 35 3.08 -3.36 6.59
N MET A 36 3.29 -4.68 6.61
CA MET A 36 2.64 -5.62 7.55
C MET A 36 3.63 -6.45 8.38
N LYS A 37 4.93 -6.16 8.26
CA LYS A 37 5.99 -6.93 8.93
C LYS A 37 5.93 -6.72 10.44
N ASN A 38 5.56 -7.75 11.19
CA ASN A 38 5.62 -7.77 12.64
C ASN A 38 6.24 -9.08 13.15
N ILE A 39 7.39 -8.99 13.82
CA ILE A 39 8.12 -10.16 14.33
C ILE A 39 7.38 -10.77 15.53
N GLU A 40 6.85 -9.92 16.42
CA GLU A 40 6.16 -10.36 17.64
C GLU A 40 4.87 -11.12 17.31
N LYS A 41 4.19 -10.74 16.23
CA LYS A 41 2.99 -11.42 15.71
C LYS A 41 3.27 -12.53 14.69
N ASN A 42 4.54 -12.83 14.38
CA ASN A 42 4.94 -13.81 13.37
C ASN A 42 4.40 -13.56 11.94
N THR A 43 4.23 -12.29 11.54
CA THR A 43 3.71 -11.87 10.21
C THR A 43 4.82 -11.35 9.30
N HIS A 44 6.07 -11.71 9.58
CA HIS A 44 7.26 -11.26 8.84
C HIS A 44 7.66 -12.22 7.70
N TYR A 45 7.00 -13.38 7.59
CA TYR A 45 7.25 -14.32 6.50
C TYR A 45 6.78 -13.72 5.17
N PRO A 46 7.57 -13.85 4.09
CA PRO A 46 7.26 -13.20 2.82
C PRO A 46 6.06 -13.85 2.13
N HIS A 47 5.49 -13.15 1.16
CA HIS A 47 4.52 -13.70 0.22
C HIS A 47 5.04 -15.03 -0.37
N HIS A 48 4.12 -15.97 -0.62
CA HIS A 48 4.38 -17.35 -1.11
C HIS A 48 5.09 -18.31 -0.13
N HIS A 49 5.44 -17.89 1.07
CA HIS A 49 5.99 -18.79 2.09
C HIS A 49 4.86 -19.60 2.78
N PRO A 50 5.03 -20.89 3.16
CA PRO A 50 3.98 -21.69 3.82
C PRO A 50 3.52 -21.16 5.19
N LYS A 51 4.35 -20.33 5.82
CA LYS A 51 4.04 -19.63 7.08
C LYS A 51 3.59 -18.18 6.87
N PHE A 52 3.30 -17.79 5.62
CA PHE A 52 2.80 -16.46 5.34
C PHE A 52 1.56 -16.17 6.18
N ASN A 53 1.55 -14.99 6.79
CA ASN A 53 0.44 -14.45 7.54
C ASN A 53 0.54 -12.92 7.52
N ILE A 54 -0.54 -12.23 7.84
CA ILE A 54 -0.63 -10.76 7.80
C ILE A 54 -0.81 -10.16 9.21
N ASP A 55 -0.32 -8.94 9.43
CA ASP A 55 -0.68 -8.15 10.62
C ASP A 55 -1.97 -7.38 10.34
N GLU A 56 -3.08 -7.86 10.91
CA GLU A 56 -4.42 -7.28 10.67
C GLU A 56 -4.55 -5.83 11.15
N ASP A 57 -3.68 -5.37 12.06
CA ASP A 57 -3.66 -3.97 12.50
C ASP A 57 -3.36 -3.02 11.32
N ALA A 58 -2.67 -3.50 10.27
CA ALA A 58 -2.37 -2.73 9.06
C ALA A 58 -3.57 -2.58 8.11
N LEU A 59 -4.65 -3.35 8.29
CA LEU A 59 -5.82 -3.31 7.39
C LEU A 59 -6.51 -1.95 7.46
N ALA A 60 -6.67 -1.39 8.67
CA ALA A 60 -7.29 -0.08 8.87
C ALA A 60 -6.50 1.02 8.12
N LEU A 61 -5.17 0.97 8.18
CA LEU A 61 -4.30 1.89 7.46
C LEU A 61 -4.50 1.77 5.94
N GLY A 62 -4.55 0.55 5.40
CA GLY A 62 -4.78 0.32 3.97
C GLY A 62 -6.12 0.91 3.49
N VAL A 63 -7.20 0.69 4.25
CA VAL A 63 -8.52 1.25 3.95
C VAL A 63 -8.50 2.78 3.99
N GLU A 64 -7.92 3.36 5.03
CA GLU A 64 -7.83 4.81 5.17
C GLU A 64 -7.02 5.45 4.04
N MET A 65 -5.91 4.82 3.63
CA MET A 65 -5.12 5.26 2.48
C MET A 65 -5.96 5.27 1.19
N HIS A 66 -6.74 4.21 0.92
CA HIS A 66 -7.62 4.19 -0.25
C HIS A 66 -8.68 5.30 -0.19
N VAL A 67 -9.42 5.42 0.92
CA VAL A 67 -10.50 6.39 1.07
C VAL A 67 -9.99 7.83 0.94
N ARG A 68 -8.92 8.18 1.67
CA ARG A 68 -8.35 9.54 1.62
C ARG A 68 -7.83 9.89 0.23
N ASN A 69 -7.15 8.96 -0.43
CA ASN A 69 -6.63 9.21 -1.79
C ASN A 69 -7.77 9.40 -2.80
N THR A 70 -8.82 8.59 -2.73
CA THR A 70 -9.99 8.73 -3.60
C THR A 70 -10.72 10.05 -3.35
N LEU A 71 -11.01 10.39 -2.09
CA LEU A 71 -11.69 11.64 -1.76
C LEU A 71 -10.87 12.85 -2.18
N ARG A 72 -9.56 12.87 -1.92
CA ARG A 72 -8.69 13.95 -2.39
C ARG A 72 -8.72 14.08 -3.90
N TYR A 73 -8.53 12.97 -4.62
CA TYR A 73 -8.56 12.98 -6.09
C TYR A 73 -9.88 13.52 -6.66
N LEU A 74 -11.02 13.12 -6.09
CA LEU A 74 -12.33 13.58 -6.55
C LEU A 74 -12.58 15.06 -6.20
N ASN A 75 -12.19 15.50 -5.00
CA ASN A 75 -12.35 16.91 -4.60
C ASN A 75 -11.45 17.83 -5.45
N ASP A 76 -10.20 17.41 -5.71
CA ASP A 76 -9.27 18.17 -6.55
C ASP A 76 -9.81 18.32 -7.99
N LEU A 77 -10.62 17.38 -8.48
CA LEU A 77 -11.30 17.48 -9.78
C LEU A 77 -12.50 18.43 -9.76
N GLU A 78 -13.19 18.60 -8.64
CA GLU A 78 -14.31 19.55 -8.51
C GLU A 78 -13.86 21.01 -8.40
N GLU A 79 -12.61 21.24 -7.98
CA GLU A 79 -12.01 22.57 -7.87
C GLU A 79 -11.38 23.10 -9.19
N VAL A 80 -11.38 22.30 -10.27
CA VAL A 80 -10.87 22.65 -11.61
C VAL A 80 -12.00 22.94 -12.58
#